data_AF-A0A8X6KEH0-F1
#
_entry.id   AF-A0A8X6KEH0-F1
#
_cell.length_a   1.000
_cell.length_b   1.000
_cell.length_c   1.000
_cell.angle_alpha   90.00
_cell.angle_beta   90.00
_cell.angle_gamma   90.00
#
_symmetry.space_group_name_H-M   'P 1'
#
loop_
_entity.id
_entity.type
_entity.pdbx_description
1 polymer ?
#
loop_
_entity_poly.entity_id
_entity_poly.type
_entity_poly.pdbx_seq_one_letter_code
_entity_poly.pdbx_strand_id
1 'polypeptide(L)'
;MEASERCQRDVGKFLTAENGNFSEIYRRIQNVYLTEDKNCRSVFRWCRYFRSGRSSTNDRSRPGQANVAITEEAVAEMDPLVRIYL
;
A
#
# COMPACT_ATOMS: atom_id res chain seq x y z
N MET A 1 -8.03 10.16 10.59
CA MET A 1 -8.43 8.86 9.98
C MET A 1 -7.37 8.56 8.94
N GLU A 2 -6.29 7.92 9.34
CA GLU A 2 -5.19 7.62 8.42
C GLU A 2 -5.61 6.46 7.52
N ALA A 3 -5.79 6.73 6.24
CA ALA A 3 -6.10 5.67 5.29
C ALA A 3 -4.88 4.78 5.07
N SER A 4 -5.10 3.46 5.11
CA SER A 4 -4.06 2.47 4.86
C SER A 4 -3.34 2.70 3.53
N GLU A 5 -2.03 2.44 3.49
CA GLU A 5 -1.23 2.54 2.27
C GLU A 5 -1.79 1.69 1.12
N ARG A 6 -2.46 0.58 1.44
CA ARG A 6 -3.14 -0.26 0.43
C ARG A 6 -4.28 0.50 -0.25
N CYS A 7 -5.12 1.20 0.51
CA CYS A 7 -6.23 1.99 -0.03
C CYS A 7 -5.72 3.08 -1.00
N GLN A 8 -4.62 3.74 -0.64
CA GLN A 8 -4.01 4.76 -1.48
C GLN A 8 -3.49 4.18 -2.80
N ARG A 9 -2.91 2.97 -2.77
CA ARG A 9 -2.46 2.25 -3.97
C ARG A 9 -3.61 1.79 -4.85
N ASP A 10 -4.72 1.36 -4.25
CA ASP A 10 -5.92 0.95 -4.99
C ASP A 10 -6.52 2.15 -5.75
N VAL A 11 -6.62 3.31 -5.11
CA VAL A 11 -7.02 4.56 -5.78
C VAL A 11 -6.00 4.97 -6.84
N GLY A 12 -4.71 4.88 -6.56
CA GLY A 12 -3.67 5.15 -7.55
C GLY A 12 -3.76 4.24 -8.78
N LYS A 13 -4.11 2.96 -8.60
CA LYS A 13 -4.35 2.00 -9.68
C LYS A 13 -5.56 2.40 -10.52
N PHE A 14 -6.67 2.73 -9.87
CA PHE A 14 -7.89 3.19 -10.53
C PHE A 14 -7.63 4.43 -11.39
N LEU A 15 -7.02 5.47 -10.80
CA LEU A 15 -6.71 6.73 -11.50
C LEU A 15 -5.67 6.55 -12.62
N THR A 16 -4.77 5.57 -12.49
CA THR A 16 -3.83 5.23 -13.56
C THR A 16 -4.55 4.60 -14.76
N ALA A 17 -5.57 3.77 -14.53
CA ALA A 17 -6.37 3.16 -15.59
C ALA A 17 -7.25 4.18 -16.33
N GLU A 18 -7.67 5.25 -15.66
CA GLU A 18 -8.33 6.41 -16.29
C GLU A 18 -7.39 7.23 -17.22
N ASN A 19 -6.14 6.78 -17.43
CA ASN A 19 -5.12 7.48 -18.22
C ASN A 19 -4.79 8.90 -17.74
N GLY A 20 -4.99 9.19 -16.44
CA GLY A 20 -4.63 10.47 -15.85
C GLY A 20 -3.13 10.79 -15.93
N ASN A 21 -2.79 12.07 -16.07
CA ASN A 21 -1.42 12.55 -15.92
C ASN A 21 -0.95 12.34 -14.48
N PHE A 22 0.34 12.04 -14.29
CA PHE A 22 0.94 11.79 -12.97
C PHE A 22 0.62 12.89 -11.94
N SER A 23 0.74 14.17 -12.34
CA SER A 23 0.49 15.30 -11.45
C SER A 23 -0.96 15.33 -10.94
N GLU A 24 -1.93 14.98 -11.79
CA GLU A 24 -3.33 14.92 -11.40
C GLU A 24 -3.61 13.73 -10.47
N ILE A 25 -2.99 12.58 -10.75
CA ILE A 25 -3.08 11.40 -9.87
C ILE A 25 -2.52 11.72 -8.48
N TYR A 26 -1.35 12.36 -8.41
CA TYR A 26 -0.72 12.76 -7.15
C TYR A 26 -1.60 13.74 -6.37
N ARG A 27 -2.13 14.77 -7.02
CA ARG A 27 -3.02 15.76 -6.40
C ARG A 27 -4.29 15.12 -5.84
N ARG A 28 -4.90 14.19 -6.58
CA ARG A 28 -6.10 13.47 -6.11
C ARG A 28 -5.81 12.59 -4.90
N ILE A 29 -4.69 11.86 -4.91
CA ILE A 29 -4.28 11.04 -3.75
C ILE A 29 -4.03 11.92 -2.53
N GLN A 30 -3.32 13.05 -2.69
CA GLN A 30 -3.10 13.99 -1.58
C GLN A 30 -4.41 14.58 -1.06
N ASN A 31 -5.33 15.00 -1.93
CA ASN A 31 -6.60 15.60 -1.52
C ASN A 31 -7.52 14.61 -0.79
N VAL A 32 -7.57 13.35 -1.23
CA VAL A 32 -8.45 12.33 -0.64
C VAL A 32 -7.91 11.84 0.70
N TYR A 33 -6.60 11.66 0.81
CA TYR A 33 -5.98 11.01 1.96
C TYR A 33 -5.30 11.97 2.93
N LEU A 34 -5.25 13.27 2.61
CA LEU A 34 -4.59 14.33 3.39
C LEU A 34 -3.17 13.93 3.85
N THR A 35 -2.52 13.05 3.10
CA THR A 35 -1.22 12.51 3.48
C THR A 35 -0.12 13.49 3.12
N GLU A 36 0.37 14.19 4.13
CA GLU A 36 1.64 14.93 4.11
C GLU A 36 2.82 13.99 3.79
N ASP A 37 2.73 12.71 4.20
CA ASP A 37 3.87 11.78 4.26
C ASP A 37 4.21 11.00 2.98
N LYS A 38 3.33 10.96 1.98
CA LYS A 38 3.61 10.15 0.78
C LYS A 38 4.43 10.95 -0.22
N ASN A 39 5.74 10.68 -0.21
CA ASN A 39 6.67 11.20 -1.19
C ASN A 39 6.14 10.96 -2.62
N CYS A 40 5.98 12.04 -3.39
CA CYS A 40 5.63 12.09 -4.81
C CYS A 40 6.30 10.97 -5.66
N ARG A 41 7.54 10.60 -5.31
CA ARG A 41 8.31 9.52 -5.93
C ARG A 41 7.65 8.14 -5.81
N SER A 42 6.95 7.86 -4.71
CA SER A 42 6.23 6.59 -4.48
C SER A 42 5.02 6.47 -5.38
N VAL A 43 4.22 7.54 -5.50
CA VAL A 43 3.07 7.59 -6.41
C VAL A 43 3.53 7.44 -7.85
N PHE A 44 4.64 8.10 -8.24
CA PHE A 44 5.19 7.98 -9.60
C PHE A 44 5.55 6.54 -9.93
N ARG A 45 6.19 5.85 -8.98
CA ARG A 45 6.57 4.45 -9.11
C ARG A 45 5.34 3.55 -9.26
N TRP A 46 4.26 3.80 -8.50
CA TRP A 46 3.00 3.07 -8.63
C TRP A 46 2.38 3.26 -10.02
N CYS A 47 2.22 4.50 -10.48
CA CYS A 47 1.69 4.80 -11.81
C CYS A 47 2.48 4.08 -12.91
N ARG A 48 3.82 4.10 -12.82
CA ARG A 48 4.68 3.37 -13.77
C ARG A 48 4.41 1.87 -13.75
N TYR A 49 4.30 1.25 -12.57
CA TYR A 49 4.04 -0.19 -12.48
C TYR A 49 2.65 -0.59 -12.95
N PHE A 50 1.63 0.20 -12.64
CA PHE A 50 0.26 -0.08 -13.08
C PHE A 50 0.13 0.08 -14.59
N ARG A 51 0.77 1.11 -15.18
CA ARG A 51 0.86 1.25 -16.65
C ARG A 51 1.60 0.10 -17.31
N SER A 52 2.59 -0.50 -16.65
CA SER A 52 3.29 -1.69 -17.14
C SER A 52 2.52 -3.00 -16.88
N GLY A 53 1.25 -2.94 -16.46
CA GLY A 53 0.38 -4.12 -16.31
C GLY A 53 0.40 -4.77 -14.93
N ARG A 54 1.01 -4.15 -13.90
CA ARG A 54 0.91 -4.68 -12.53
C ARG A 54 -0.53 -4.56 -12.05
N SER A 55 -1.14 -5.64 -11.59
CA SER A 55 -2.50 -5.62 -11.04
C SER A 55 -2.53 -5.64 -9.50
N SER A 56 -1.47 -6.14 -8.87
CA SER A 56 -1.38 -6.28 -7.41
C SER A 56 -0.96 -4.96 -6.73
N THR A 57 -1.77 -4.52 -5.76
CA THR A 57 -1.50 -3.35 -4.90
C THR A 57 -0.74 -3.71 -3.62
N ASN A 58 -0.62 -5.01 -3.33
CA ASN A 58 0.21 -5.52 -2.24
C ASN A 58 1.69 -5.19 -2.47
N ASP A 59 2.42 -5.02 -1.37
CA ASP A 59 3.87 -5.00 -1.41
C ASP A 59 4.41 -6.31 -1.99
N ARG A 60 5.49 -6.19 -2.76
CA ARG A 60 6.25 -7.37 -3.16
C ARG A 60 7.04 -7.86 -1.95
N SER A 61 7.19 -9.16 -1.84
CA SER A 61 8.09 -9.78 -0.86
C SER A 61 9.45 -9.10 -0.96
N ARG A 62 9.95 -8.63 0.17
CA ARG A 62 11.28 -8.01 0.23
C ARG A 62 12.32 -9.13 0.24
N PRO A 63 13.41 -9.03 -0.54
CA PRO A 63 14.49 -10.00 -0.45
C PRO A 63 15.01 -10.03 1.00
N GLY A 64 15.04 -11.22 1.61
CA GLY A 64 15.39 -11.41 3.03
C GLY A 64 14.20 -11.44 4.00
N GLN A 65 12.97 -11.25 3.55
CA GLN A 65 11.80 -11.56 4.38
C GLN A 65 11.70 -13.08 4.51
N ALA A 66 11.81 -13.59 5.75
CA ALA A 66 11.63 -15.01 6.01
C ALA A 66 10.23 -15.43 5.53
N ASN A 67 10.14 -16.54 4.79
CA ASN A 67 8.88 -17.21 4.46
C ASN A 67 8.31 -17.88 5.73
N VAL A 68 8.20 -17.16 6.83
CA VAL A 68 7.40 -17.63 7.96
C VAL A 68 5.97 -17.55 7.46
N ALA A 69 5.36 -18.70 7.23
CA ALA A 69 3.93 -18.79 7.04
C ALA A 69 3.31 -18.26 8.34
N ILE A 70 2.86 -17.01 8.30
CA ILE A 70 2.03 -16.46 9.37
C ILE A 70 0.70 -17.18 9.21
N THR A 71 0.57 -18.33 9.86
CA THR A 71 -0.68 -19.07 9.91
C THR A 71 -1.56 -18.48 11.00
N GLU A 72 -2.87 -18.61 10.86
CA GLU A 72 -3.82 -18.08 11.84
C GLU A 72 -3.60 -18.71 13.22
N GLU A 73 -3.11 -19.96 13.27
CA GLU A 73 -2.75 -20.65 14.51
C GLU A 73 -1.56 -19.98 15.21
N ALA A 74 -0.51 -19.61 14.47
CA ALA A 74 0.66 -18.95 15.02
C ALA A 74 0.33 -17.53 15.53
N VAL A 75 -0.60 -16.83 14.87
CA VAL A 75 -1.08 -15.51 15.33
C VAL A 75 -1.95 -15.65 16.58
N ALA A 76 -2.85 -16.63 16.61
CA ALA A 76 -3.73 -16.90 17.76
C ALA A 76 -2.94 -17.31 19.01
N GLU A 77 -1.83 -18.04 18.86
CA GLU A 77 -0.93 -18.40 19.96
C GLU A 77 -0.24 -17.16 20.58
N MET A 78 0.13 -16.18 19.76
CA MET A 78 0.84 -14.98 20.23
C MET A 78 -0.07 -13.86 20.76
N ASP A 79 -1.32 -13.75 20.29
CA ASP A 79 -2.28 -12.70 20.70
C ASP A 79 -2.49 -12.58 22.24
N PRO A 80 -2.67 -13.68 23.01
CA PRO A 80 -2.83 -13.58 24.45
C PRO A 80 -1.54 -13.15 25.17
N LEU A 81 -0.36 -13.47 24.61
CA LEU A 81 0.92 -13.07 25.19
C LEU A 81 1.16 -11.57 25.03
N VAL A 82 0.82 -11.00 23.87
CA VAL A 82 1.01 -9.56 23.59
C VAL A 82 0.04 -8.69 24.40
N ARG A 83 -1.21 -9.14 24.60
CA ARG A 83 -2.22 -8.44 25.42
C ARG A 83 -1.86 -8.31 26.91
N ILE A 84 -0.93 -9.10 27.43
CA ILE A 84 -0.49 -9.02 28.83
C ILE A 84 0.57 -7.91 29.03
N TYR A 85 1.26 -7.50 27.97
CA TYR A 85 2.39 -6.56 28.04
C TYR A 85 2.08 -5.15 27.49
N LEU A 86 0.84 -4.87 27.09
CA LEU A 86 0.34 -3.55 26.66
C LEU A 86 -0.81 -3.12 27.57
#